data_AF-A0A392RCR9-F1
#
_entry.id   AF-A0A392RCR9-F1
#
_cell.length_a   1.000
_cell.length_b   1.000
_cell.length_c   1.000
_cell.angle_alpha   90.00
_cell.angle_beta   90.00
_cell.angle_gamma   90.00
#
_symmetry.space_group_name_H-M   'P 1'
#
loop_
_entity.id
_entity.type
_entity.pdbx_description
1 polymer ?
#
loop_
_entity_poly.entity_id
_entity_poly.type
_entity_poly.pdbx_seq_one_letter_code
_entity_poly.pdbx_strand_id
1 'polypeptide(L)'
;MEPGQMALPPEELRCPISLQLMYDPVIIASGQTYEKVCIEKWFGDGHSNCPKTQQNLPHLCLTPNYCVKGLVASWCEQNGIPIPEGPPESLDLNYWRLVLSESESTNSRSVNSVSSCKLKGVKVVPLE
;
A
#
# COMPACT_ATOMS: atom_id res chain seq x y z
N MET A 1 -7.24 30.57 -18.02
CA MET A 1 -6.94 29.23 -17.47
C MET A 1 -5.69 29.42 -16.64
N GLU A 2 -5.83 29.48 -15.31
CA GLU A 2 -4.73 29.82 -14.40
C GLU A 2 -3.72 28.66 -14.34
N PRO A 3 -2.45 28.85 -14.73
CA PRO A 3 -1.43 27.83 -14.64
C PRO A 3 -0.88 27.79 -13.22
N GLY A 4 -1.14 26.70 -12.47
CA GLY A 4 -0.41 26.45 -11.22
C GLY A 4 -1.18 25.86 -10.04
N GLN A 5 -2.47 25.53 -10.17
CA GLN A 5 -3.10 24.68 -9.14
C GLN A 5 -2.57 23.26 -9.29
N MET A 6 -1.69 22.86 -8.38
CA MET A 6 -1.42 21.45 -8.10
C MET A 6 -2.73 20.82 -7.63
N ALA A 7 -3.53 20.32 -8.58
CA ALA A 7 -4.79 19.68 -8.27
C ALA A 7 -4.49 18.42 -7.46
N LEU A 8 -5.04 18.36 -6.25
CA LEU A 8 -5.00 17.13 -5.47
C LEU A 8 -6.00 16.14 -6.09
N PRO A 9 -5.61 14.87 -6.28
CA PRO A 9 -6.52 13.90 -6.84
C PRO A 9 -7.71 13.66 -5.92
N PRO A 10 -8.93 13.53 -6.48
CA PRO A 10 -10.10 13.11 -5.74
C PRO A 10 -9.81 11.87 -4.89
N GLU A 11 -10.39 11.80 -3.70
CA GLU A 11 -10.15 10.70 -2.76
C GLU A 11 -10.56 9.34 -3.35
N GLU A 12 -11.57 9.31 -4.22
CA GLU A 12 -12.04 8.10 -4.91
C GLU A 12 -11.01 7.51 -5.89
N LEU A 13 -10.03 8.31 -6.32
CA LEU A 13 -8.94 7.89 -7.20
C LEU A 13 -7.67 7.48 -6.42
N ARG A 14 -7.67 7.72 -5.10
CA ARG A 14 -6.56 7.38 -4.21
C ARG A 14 -6.84 6.08 -3.46
N CYS A 15 -5.80 5.28 -3.27
CA CYS A 15 -5.91 4.07 -2.44
C CYS A 15 -6.08 4.48 -0.96
N PRO A 16 -7.08 3.94 -0.25
CA PRO A 16 -7.30 4.29 1.16
C PRO A 16 -6.17 3.89 2.12
N ILE A 17 -5.30 2.95 1.71
CA ILE A 17 -4.11 2.55 2.49
C ILE A 17 -2.91 3.46 2.18
N SER A 18 -2.64 3.69 0.89
CA SER A 18 -1.44 4.41 0.46
C SER A 18 -1.59 5.93 0.47
N LEU A 19 -2.84 6.39 0.40
CA LEU A 19 -3.25 7.76 0.12
C LEU A 19 -2.67 8.34 -1.19
N GLN A 20 -2.22 7.47 -2.09
CA GLN A 20 -1.65 7.81 -3.40
C GLN A 20 -2.60 7.38 -4.52
N LEU A 21 -2.43 7.99 -5.70
CA LEU A 21 -3.20 7.66 -6.90
C LEU A 21 -3.01 6.18 -7.29
N MET A 22 -4.10 5.50 -7.64
CA MET A 22 -4.08 4.08 -7.94
C MET A 22 -3.58 3.78 -9.36
N TYR A 23 -2.58 2.92 -9.48
CA TYR A 23 -2.09 2.35 -10.73
C TYR A 23 -2.86 1.06 -11.12
N ASP A 24 -3.05 0.16 -10.15
CA ASP A 24 -3.74 -1.12 -10.36
C ASP A 24 -4.90 -1.25 -9.37
N PRO A 25 -6.00 -0.50 -9.58
CA PRO A 25 -7.14 -0.49 -8.68
C PRO A 25 -7.88 -1.84 -8.71
N VAL A 26 -8.13 -2.41 -7.53
CA VAL A 26 -8.90 -3.64 -7.31
C VAL A 26 -10.00 -3.43 -6.27
N ILE A 27 -11.15 -4.07 -6.47
CA ILE A 27 -12.27 -4.12 -5.55
C ILE A 27 -12.15 -5.37 -4.67
N ILE A 28 -12.37 -5.18 -3.36
CA ILE A 28 -12.54 -6.27 -2.39
C ILE A 28 -14.01 -6.55 -2.12
N ALA A 29 -14.30 -7.62 -1.36
CA ALA A 29 -15.67 -8.05 -1.05
C ALA A 29 -16.57 -6.98 -0.41
N SER A 30 -15.99 -5.97 0.27
CA SER A 30 -16.76 -4.84 0.82
C SER A 30 -17.18 -3.79 -0.21
N GLY A 31 -16.77 -3.94 -1.47
CA GLY A 31 -17.01 -2.97 -2.55
C GLY A 31 -16.02 -1.79 -2.58
N GLN A 32 -15.11 -1.70 -1.61
CA GLN A 32 -14.07 -0.67 -1.58
C GLN A 32 -12.96 -0.98 -2.60
N THR A 33 -12.39 0.08 -3.19
CA THR A 33 -11.29 -0.03 -4.16
C THR A 33 -9.97 0.34 -3.49
N TYR A 34 -8.93 -0.44 -3.79
CA TYR A 34 -7.56 -0.26 -3.28
C TYR A 34 -6.55 -0.44 -4.41
N GLU A 35 -5.35 0.08 -4.21
CA GLU A 35 -4.20 -0.34 -4.99
C GLU A 35 -3.87 -1.82 -4.67
N LYS A 36 -3.70 -2.64 -5.72
CA LYS A 36 -3.54 -4.08 -5.60
C LYS A 36 -2.43 -4.49 -4.62
N VAL A 37 -1.24 -3.93 -4.77
CA VAL A 37 -0.09 -4.29 -3.92
C VAL A 37 -0.32 -3.96 -2.45
N CYS A 38 -1.16 -2.96 -2.15
CA CYS A 38 -1.44 -2.53 -0.79
C CYS A 38 -2.38 -3.52 -0.10
N ILE A 39 -3.45 -3.92 -0.78
CA ILE A 39 -4.44 -4.82 -0.22
C ILE A 39 -3.96 -6.28 -0.22
N GLU A 40 -3.15 -6.68 -1.20
CA GLU A 40 -2.47 -7.99 -1.18
C GLU A 40 -1.57 -8.12 0.04
N LYS A 41 -0.80 -7.08 0.40
CA LYS A 41 -0.01 -7.11 1.61
C LYS A 41 -0.87 -7.17 2.87
N TRP A 42 -1.91 -6.33 2.97
CA TRP A 42 -2.83 -6.35 4.11
C TRP A 42 -3.36 -7.77 4.38
N PHE A 43 -3.75 -8.49 3.33
CA PHE A 43 -4.18 -9.89 3.45
C PHE A 43 -3.01 -10.84 3.76
N GLY A 44 -1.82 -10.60 3.20
CA GLY A 44 -0.60 -11.35 3.49
C GLY A 44 -0.12 -11.23 4.94
N ASP A 45 -0.36 -10.09 5.59
CA ASP A 45 -0.07 -9.84 7.01
C ASP A 45 -1.09 -10.54 7.95
N GLY A 46 -2.07 -11.25 7.39
CA GLY A 46 -3.04 -12.06 8.14
C GLY A 46 -4.37 -11.37 8.42
N HIS A 47 -4.61 -10.18 7.89
CA HIS A 47 -5.87 -9.48 8.07
C HIS A 47 -6.95 -10.00 7.12
N SER A 48 -8.14 -10.30 7.65
CA SER A 48 -9.32 -10.73 6.87
C SER A 48 -10.44 -9.69 6.83
N ASN A 49 -10.16 -8.44 7.19
CA ASN A 49 -11.13 -7.36 7.28
C ASN A 49 -10.84 -6.26 6.25
N CYS A 50 -11.84 -5.42 5.99
CA CYS A 50 -11.69 -4.23 5.16
C CYS A 50 -10.87 -3.16 5.90
N PRO A 51 -9.76 -2.65 5.34
CA PRO A 51 -8.96 -1.60 5.98
C PRO A 51 -9.74 -0.33 6.32
N LYS A 52 -10.72 0.04 5.47
CA LYS A 52 -11.48 1.30 5.63
C LYS A 52 -12.64 1.16 6.61
N THR A 53 -13.40 0.06 6.53
CA THR A 53 -14.62 -0.12 7.35
C THR A 53 -14.39 -0.99 8.57
N GLN A 54 -13.23 -1.65 8.67
CA GLN A 54 -12.88 -2.63 9.71
C GLN A 54 -13.83 -3.83 9.80
N GLN A 55 -14.70 -4.01 8.80
CA GLN A 55 -15.64 -5.13 8.75
C GLN A 55 -14.96 -6.38 8.18
N ASN A 56 -15.25 -7.54 8.78
CA ASN A 56 -14.72 -8.81 8.30
C ASN A 56 -15.26 -9.13 6.89
N LEU A 57 -14.37 -9.57 6.00
CA LEU A 57 -14.72 -9.86 4.62
C LEU A 57 -15.21 -11.31 4.50
N PRO A 58 -16.24 -11.58 3.69
CA PRO A 58 -16.67 -12.95 3.41
C PRO A 58 -15.64 -13.73 2.58
N HIS A 59 -14.79 -13.03 1.81
CA HIS A 59 -13.70 -13.61 1.02
C HIS A 59 -12.62 -12.56 0.72
N LEU A 60 -11.41 -13.01 0.36
CA LEU A 60 -10.26 -12.16 0.07
C LEU A 60 -9.97 -12.01 -1.44
N CYS A 61 -10.91 -12.42 -2.30
CA CYS A 61 -10.77 -12.26 -3.75
C CYS A 61 -10.63 -10.78 -4.15
N LEU A 62 -9.74 -10.52 -5.10
CA LEU A 62 -9.47 -9.20 -5.67
C LEU A 62 -10.02 -9.15 -7.10
N THR A 63 -10.85 -8.16 -7.38
CA THR A 63 -11.43 -7.95 -8.72
C THR A 63 -10.89 -6.66 -9.34
N PRO A 64 -10.22 -6.69 -10.49
CA PRO A 64 -9.75 -5.46 -11.15
C PRO A 64 -10.88 -4.44 -11.38
N ASN A 65 -10.60 -3.17 -11.11
CA ASN A 65 -11.55 -2.06 -11.29
C ASN A 65 -11.12 -1.18 -12.47
N TYR A 66 -11.44 -1.62 -13.69
CA TYR A 66 -11.11 -0.89 -14.92
C TYR A 66 -11.78 0.49 -15.02
N CYS A 67 -12.95 0.67 -14.39
CA CYS A 67 -13.62 1.96 -14.35
C CYS A 67 -12.77 3.01 -13.62
N VAL A 68 -12.30 2.68 -12.41
CA VAL A 68 -11.41 3.58 -11.64
C VAL A 68 -10.09 3.78 -12.36
N LYS A 69 -9.53 2.74 -13.00
CA LYS A 69 -8.30 2.86 -13.80
C LYS A 69 -8.46 3.89 -14.92
N GLY A 70 -9.59 3.88 -15.63
CA GLY A 70 -9.92 4.88 -16.64
C GLY A 70 -10.11 6.29 -16.07
N LEU A 71 -10.76 6.41 -14.90
CA LEU A 71 -10.93 7.70 -14.22
C LEU A 71 -9.61 8.31 -13.77
N VAL A 72 -8.69 7.48 -13.24
CA VAL A 72 -7.33 7.90 -12.91
C VAL A 72 -6.61 8.43 -14.15
N ALA A 73 -6.63 7.69 -15.25
CA ALA A 73 -5.99 8.10 -16.50
C ALA A 73 -6.54 9.44 -17.02
N SER A 74 -7.87 9.61 -17.02
CA SER A 74 -8.51 10.86 -17.45
C SER A 74 -8.18 12.02 -16.53
N TRP A 75 -8.14 11.81 -15.21
CA TRP A 75 -7.74 12.83 -14.26
C TRP A 75 -6.27 13.25 -14.46
N CYS A 76 -5.37 12.30 -14.66
CA CYS A 76 -3.97 12.56 -14.98
C CYS A 76 -3.82 13.45 -16.23
N GLU A 77 -4.49 13.08 -17.33
CA GLU A 77 -4.48 13.84 -18.58
C GLU A 77 -4.98 15.28 -18.40
N GLN A 78 -6.12 15.46 -17.72
CA GLN A 78 -6.72 16.78 -17.48
C GLN A 78 -5.84 17.70 -16.63
N ASN A 79 -5.03 17.13 -15.74
CA ASN A 79 -4.20 17.89 -14.80
C ASN A 79 -2.72 17.95 -15.24
N GLY A 80 -2.37 17.40 -16.41
CA GLY A 80 -1.00 17.38 -16.91
C GLY A 80 -0.05 16.54 -16.04
N ILE A 81 -0.59 15.55 -15.33
CA ILE A 81 0.15 14.66 -14.43
C ILE A 81 0.42 13.36 -15.18
N PRO A 82 1.64 12.80 -15.12
CA PRO A 82 1.92 11.50 -15.72
C PRO A 82 1.02 10.43 -15.10
N ILE A 83 0.47 9.55 -15.94
CA ILE A 83 -0.26 8.38 -15.46
C ILE A 83 0.74 7.52 -14.69
N PRO A 84 0.40 7.01 -13.49
CA PRO A 84 1.26 6.05 -12.81
C PRO A 84 1.50 4.84 -13.74
N GLU A 85 2.75 4.55 -14.09
CA GLU A 85 3.09 3.42 -14.97
C GLU A 85 3.44 2.14 -14.18
N GLY A 86 3.47 2.25 -12.85
CA GLY A 86 3.80 1.15 -11.96
C GLY A 86 3.59 1.54 -10.50
N PRO A 87 3.71 0.57 -9.58
CA PRO A 87 3.82 0.89 -8.16
C PRO A 87 5.01 1.86 -7.95
N PRO A 88 4.92 2.79 -6.97
CA PRO A 88 6.00 3.74 -6.72
C PRO A 88 7.34 3.01 -6.58
N GLU A 89 8.36 3.46 -7.30
CA GLU A 89 9.71 2.86 -7.31
C GLU A 89 10.31 2.76 -5.89
N SER A 90 9.85 3.61 -4.96
CA SER A 90 10.10 3.53 -3.53
C SER A 90 8.95 2.86 -2.77
N LEU A 91 8.81 1.54 -2.93
CA LEU A 91 8.23 0.67 -1.88
C LEU A 91 9.24 0.42 -0.73
N ASP A 92 10.39 1.10 -0.79
CA ASP A 92 11.51 1.01 0.16
C ASP A 92 11.15 1.66 1.50
N LEU A 93 10.66 0.84 2.43
CA LEU A 93 10.67 1.05 3.89
C LEU A 93 9.79 2.18 4.47
N ASN A 94 9.75 3.39 3.89
CA ASN A 94 8.98 4.52 4.41
C ASN A 94 7.47 4.34 4.19
N TYR A 95 7.08 3.74 3.05
CA TYR A 95 5.70 3.39 2.74
C TYR A 95 5.13 2.40 3.76
N TRP A 96 5.89 1.34 4.06
CA TRP A 96 5.50 0.33 5.05
C TRP A 96 5.55 0.84 6.49
N ARG A 97 6.50 1.74 6.82
CA ARG A 97 6.54 2.37 8.15
C ARG A 97 5.28 3.18 8.41
N LEU A 98 4.79 3.95 7.44
CA LEU A 98 3.56 4.73 7.61
C LEU A 98 2.32 3.84 7.71
N VAL A 99 2.21 2.79 6.89
CA VAL A 99 1.05 1.89 6.89
C VAL A 99 1.00 0.96 8.13
N LEU A 100 2.15 0.52 8.65
CA LEU A 100 2.22 -0.37 9.83
C LEU A 100 2.25 0.37 11.18
N SER A 101 2.49 1.70 11.19
CA SER A 101 2.59 2.45 12.46
C SER A 101 1.24 2.86 13.06
N GLU A 102 0.11 2.67 12.36
CA GLU A 102 -1.21 3.02 12.90
C GLU A 102 -1.87 1.93 13.76
N SER A 103 -1.28 0.74 13.90
CA SER A 103 -1.91 -0.38 14.63
C SER A 103 -1.30 -0.74 16.00
N GLU A 104 -0.31 -0.02 16.54
CA GLU A 104 0.21 -0.30 17.88
C GLU A 104 0.01 0.86 18.87
N SER A 105 -1.25 1.08 19.25
CA SER A 105 -1.59 1.73 20.52
C SER A 105 -2.12 0.69 21.50
N THR A 106 -1.21 0.07 22.26
CA THR A 106 -1.22 -0.07 23.73
C THR A 106 -0.33 -1.26 24.13
N ASN A 107 0.94 -1.03 24.45
CA ASN A 107 1.42 -1.26 25.82
C ASN A 107 2.78 -0.59 26.02
N SER A 108 2.87 0.15 27.11
CA SER A 108 4.08 0.79 27.61
C SER A 108 5.09 -0.27 28.07
N ARG A 109 6.36 -0.13 27.65
CA ARG A 109 7.53 -0.07 28.55
C ARG A 109 8.83 0.16 27.76
N SER A 110 9.53 1.22 28.15
CA SER A 110 10.89 1.60 27.79
C SER A 110 11.91 0.49 28.04
N VAL A 111 12.98 0.39 27.24
CA VAL A 111 14.36 0.85 27.56
C VAL A 111 15.36 0.49 26.43
N ASN A 112 16.39 1.32 26.32
CA ASN A 112 17.52 1.31 25.38
C ASN A 112 18.22 -0.03 25.18
N SER A 113 18.82 -0.27 24.00
CA SER A 113 20.29 -0.38 23.85
C SER A 113 20.70 -0.74 22.40
N VAL A 114 21.73 -0.04 21.93
CA VAL A 114 22.53 -0.37 20.74
C VAL A 114 23.18 -1.74 20.92
N SER A 115 23.16 -2.60 19.90
CA SER A 115 24.13 -3.69 19.75
C SER A 115 24.26 -4.16 18.30
N SER A 116 25.44 -3.92 17.74
CA SER A 116 25.95 -4.48 16.48
C SER A 116 26.16 -5.99 16.64
N CYS A 117 25.65 -6.80 15.72
CA CYS A 117 25.88 -8.25 15.72
C CYS A 117 26.86 -8.65 14.61
N LYS A 118 28.03 -9.11 15.08
CA LYS A 118 29.15 -9.73 14.37
C LYS A 118 28.69 -11.01 13.66
N LEU A 119 28.97 -11.17 12.36
CA LEU A 119 28.84 -12.45 11.65
C LEU A 119 29.95 -13.42 12.10
N LYS A 120 29.59 -14.64 12.50
CA LYS A 120 30.52 -15.79 12.63
C LYS A 120 30.11 -16.91 11.68
N GLY A 121 31.13 -17.57 11.14
CA GLY A 121 31.10 -18.35 9.91
C GLY A 121 30.30 -19.65 9.93
N VAL A 122 29.85 -20.01 8.73
CA VAL A 122 29.31 -21.32 8.36
C VAL A 122 30.47 -22.20 7.89
N LYS A 123 30.59 -23.39 8.49
CA LYS A 123 31.48 -24.46 8.05
C LYS A 123 30.72 -25.32 7.03
N VAL A 124 31.21 -25.36 5.79
CA VAL A 124 30.68 -26.23 4.74
C VAL A 124 31.23 -27.64 4.90
N VAL A 125 30.35 -28.63 4.75
CA VAL A 125 30.68 -30.08 4.72
C VAL A 125 30.75 -30.53 3.25
N PRO A 126 31.68 -31.41 2.85
CA PRO A 126 31.76 -31.87 1.47
C PRO A 126 30.69 -32.93 1.18
N LEU A 127 30.13 -32.88 -0.03
CA LEU A 127 29.34 -33.95 -0.64
C LEU A 127 30.29 -34.82 -1.46
N GLU A 128 30.17 -36.14 -1.32
CA GLU A 128 30.97 -37.15 -2.06
C GLU A 128 30.88 -37.03 -3.58
#